data_AF-A0AAI9ZSR6-F1
#
_entry.id   AF-A0AAI9ZSR6-F1
#
_cell.length_a   1.000
_cell.length_b   1.000
_cell.length_c   1.000
_cell.angle_alpha   90.00
_cell.angle_beta   90.00
_cell.angle_gamma   90.00
#
_symmetry.space_group_name_H-M   'P 1'
#
loop_
_entity.id
_entity.type
_entity.pdbx_description
1 polymer ?
#
loop_
_entity_poly.entity_id
_entity_poly.type
_entity_poly.pdbx_seq_one_letter_code
_entity_poly.pdbx_strand_id
1 'polypeptide(L)'
;MIQGFYPDLKTDVLKQIPDDQLLFFWADSARFRVTDPIKSDLWQPDWNPLEKDQHAYYVQRIIDANGRVVGETGRCKGNCDAGASESGEYEFVVIADNTAPPEFEKKMVALQVARRHDRVAYRINIAAISQARWEKANTTHGLIALGSEADIT
;
A
#
# COMPACT_ATOMS: atom_id res chain seq x y z
N MET A 1 18.11 -11.52 -15.86
CA MET A 1 19.09 -11.13 -14.81
C MET A 1 18.57 -9.87 -14.13
N ILE A 2 18.50 -9.80 -12.80
CA ILE A 2 17.88 -8.69 -12.02
C ILE A 2 18.47 -7.32 -12.39
N GLN A 3 19.77 -7.28 -12.70
CA GLN A 3 20.52 -6.09 -13.08
C GLN A 3 20.00 -5.37 -14.35
N GLY A 4 19.24 -6.06 -15.20
CA GLY A 4 18.56 -5.42 -16.34
C GLY A 4 17.38 -4.53 -15.92
N PHE A 5 16.78 -4.78 -14.76
CA PHE A 5 15.66 -4.01 -14.20
C PHE A 5 16.12 -3.04 -13.12
N TYR A 6 17.13 -3.45 -12.33
CA TYR A 6 17.71 -2.68 -11.23
C TYR A 6 19.24 -2.60 -11.38
N PRO A 7 19.77 -1.75 -12.28
CA PRO A 7 21.22 -1.61 -12.48
C PRO A 7 21.96 -1.06 -11.25
N ASP A 8 21.24 -0.40 -10.33
CA ASP A 8 21.79 0.16 -9.10
C ASP A 8 21.92 -0.89 -7.98
N LEU A 9 21.15 -1.98 -8.05
CA LEU A 9 21.27 -3.16 -7.18
C LEU A 9 22.44 -4.04 -7.63
N LYS A 10 23.65 -3.53 -7.39
CA LYS A 10 24.90 -4.25 -7.67
C LYS A 10 25.17 -5.31 -6.61
N THR A 11 26.00 -6.29 -6.96
CA THR A 11 26.39 -7.40 -6.07
C THR A 11 26.92 -6.91 -4.72
N ASP A 12 27.69 -5.83 -4.72
CA ASP A 12 28.27 -5.30 -3.48
C ASP A 12 27.21 -4.68 -2.56
N VAL A 13 26.15 -4.08 -3.14
CA VAL A 13 24.99 -3.59 -2.39
C VAL A 13 24.21 -4.78 -1.85
N LEU A 14 23.87 -5.75 -2.70
CA LEU A 14 23.11 -6.95 -2.30
C LEU A 14 23.80 -7.73 -1.16
N LYS A 15 25.13 -7.81 -1.14
CA LYS A 15 25.88 -8.48 -0.07
C LYS A 15 25.76 -7.81 1.31
N GLN A 16 25.40 -6.54 1.35
CA GLN A 16 25.18 -5.79 2.59
C GLN A 16 23.75 -5.96 3.12
N ILE A 17 22.84 -6.45 2.27
CA ILE A 17 21.44 -6.68 2.62
C ILE A 17 21.32 -8.12 3.07
N PRO A 18 20.87 -8.40 4.30
CA PRO A 18 20.54 -9.76 4.69
C PRO A 18 19.54 -10.37 3.69
N ASP A 19 19.79 -11.61 3.26
CA ASP A 19 18.99 -12.29 2.23
C ASP A 19 17.50 -12.37 2.61
N ASP A 20 17.17 -12.29 3.91
CA ASP A 20 15.81 -12.30 4.46
C ASP A 20 15.10 -10.93 4.38
N GLN A 21 15.77 -9.89 3.88
CA GLN A 21 15.26 -8.51 3.87
C GLN A 21 14.86 -7.99 2.48
N LEU A 22 15.01 -8.78 1.42
CA LEU A 22 14.57 -8.41 0.06
C LEU A 22 13.73 -9.50 -0.60
N LEU A 23 12.54 -9.11 -1.06
CA LEU A 23 11.64 -9.94 -1.84
C LEU A 23 11.56 -9.42 -3.27
N PHE A 24 11.83 -10.30 -4.23
CA PHE A 24 11.66 -10.02 -5.65
C PHE A 24 10.45 -10.78 -6.19
N PHE A 25 9.49 -10.06 -6.76
CA PHE A 25 8.30 -10.67 -7.35
C PHE A 25 7.77 -9.85 -8.52
N TRP A 26 7.10 -10.52 -9.46
CA TRP A 26 6.41 -9.85 -10.55
C TRP A 26 5.02 -9.43 -10.10
N ALA A 27 4.67 -8.17 -10.31
CA ALA A 27 3.36 -7.65 -9.92
C ALA A 27 2.94 -6.49 -10.82
N ASP A 28 1.63 -6.24 -10.82
CA ASP A 28 1.06 -5.03 -11.37
C ASP A 28 1.15 -3.89 -10.37
N SER A 29 1.47 -2.70 -10.89
CA SER A 29 1.52 -1.46 -10.14
C SER A 29 0.71 -0.38 -10.84
N ALA A 30 0.13 0.53 -10.05
CA ALA A 30 -0.59 1.70 -10.55
C ALA A 30 -0.51 2.84 -9.54
N ARG A 31 -0.64 4.07 -10.01
CA ARG A 31 -0.63 5.26 -9.15
C ARG A 31 -2.03 5.75 -8.85
N PHE A 32 -2.25 6.12 -7.59
CA PHE A 32 -3.51 6.70 -7.11
C PHE A 32 -3.22 7.85 -6.15
N ARG A 33 -4.18 8.78 -6.05
CA ARG A 33 -4.12 9.83 -5.04
C ARG A 33 -4.68 9.34 -3.72
N VAL A 34 -4.06 9.71 -2.62
CA VAL A 34 -4.49 9.38 -1.26
C VAL A 34 -4.86 10.68 -0.54
N THR A 35 -5.94 10.67 0.24
CA THR A 35 -6.36 11.82 1.07
C THR A 35 -5.57 11.89 2.36
N ASP A 36 -5.71 12.99 3.11
CA ASP A 36 -5.27 13.01 4.51
C ASP A 36 -6.03 11.95 5.34
N PRO A 37 -5.48 11.51 6.49
CA PRO A 37 -6.14 10.56 7.38
C PRO A 37 -7.51 11.04 7.86
N ILE A 38 -8.50 10.16 7.73
CA ILE A 38 -9.88 10.39 8.15
C ILE A 38 -10.14 9.54 9.39
N LYS A 39 -10.53 10.18 10.50
CA LYS A 39 -10.98 9.49 11.71
C LYS A 39 -12.33 8.82 11.43
N SER A 40 -12.40 7.52 11.67
CA SER A 40 -13.62 6.72 11.64
C SER A 40 -13.85 6.11 13.01
N ASP A 41 -15.10 6.17 13.47
CA ASP A 41 -15.54 5.57 14.73
C ASP A 41 -16.52 4.45 14.41
N LEU A 42 -16.19 3.21 14.79
CA LEU A 42 -17.09 2.06 14.68
C LEU A 42 -17.86 1.79 15.97
N TRP A 43 -17.71 2.64 17.00
CA TRP A 43 -18.46 2.49 18.23
C TRP A 43 -19.96 2.62 17.97
N GLN A 44 -20.73 1.69 18.53
CA GLN A 44 -22.18 1.67 18.42
C GLN A 44 -22.84 2.19 19.71
N PRO A 45 -24.01 2.84 19.64
CA PRO A 45 -24.68 3.44 20.80
C PRO A 45 -24.99 2.48 21.96
N ASP A 46 -25.12 1.19 21.67
CA ASP A 46 -25.39 0.11 22.62
C ASP A 46 -24.12 -0.44 23.30
N TRP A 47 -22.94 0.03 22.92
CA TRP A 47 -21.66 -0.41 23.49
C TRP A 47 -21.27 0.40 24.72
N ASN A 48 -20.32 -0.13 25.50
CA ASN A 48 -19.79 0.55 26.68
C ASN A 48 -19.20 1.93 26.29
N PRO A 49 -19.70 3.06 26.85
CA PRO A 49 -19.20 4.39 26.53
C PRO A 49 -17.72 4.58 26.88
N LEU A 50 -17.19 3.84 27.87
CA LEU A 50 -15.78 3.89 28.26
C LEU A 50 -14.84 3.27 27.21
N GLU A 51 -15.38 2.51 26.26
CA GLU A 51 -14.61 1.85 25.21
C GLU A 51 -14.63 2.60 23.88
N LYS A 52 -15.29 3.77 23.82
CA LYS A 52 -15.47 4.52 22.58
C LYS A 52 -14.15 4.83 21.86
N ASP A 53 -13.16 5.31 22.59
CA ASP A 53 -11.85 5.64 22.01
C ASP A 53 -11.07 4.41 21.52
N GLN A 54 -11.44 3.20 21.97
CA GLN A 54 -10.81 1.95 21.51
C GLN A 54 -11.27 1.53 20.11
N HIS A 55 -12.37 2.11 19.63
CA HIS A 55 -13.01 1.82 18.35
C HIS A 55 -12.79 2.91 17.30
N ALA A 56 -12.08 3.99 17.68
CA ALA A 56 -11.60 4.98 16.75
C ALA A 56 -10.36 4.47 16.00
N TYR A 57 -10.37 4.63 14.68
CA TYR A 57 -9.23 4.36 13.81
C TYR A 57 -9.16 5.41 12.70
N TYR A 58 -8.04 5.46 12.01
CA TYR A 58 -7.88 6.30 10.84
C TYR A 58 -7.72 5.43 9.59
N VAL A 59 -8.30 5.93 8.49
CA VAL A 59 -8.14 5.40 7.13
C VAL A 59 -7.91 6.56 6.19
N GLN A 60 -7.32 6.28 5.03
CA GLN A 60 -7.20 7.24 3.95
C GLN A 60 -8.01 6.74 2.76
N ARG A 61 -8.67 7.66 2.06
CA ARG A 61 -9.40 7.34 0.83
C ARG A 61 -8.44 7.35 -0.35
N ILE A 62 -8.61 6.37 -1.22
CA ILE A 62 -7.85 6.23 -2.46
C ILE A 62 -8.72 6.75 -3.59
N ILE A 63 -8.17 7.68 -4.37
CA ILE A 63 -8.87 8.45 -5.39
C ILE A 63 -8.22 8.18 -6.74
N ASP A 64 -9.05 7.83 -7.73
CA ASP A 64 -8.60 7.66 -9.12
C ASP A 64 -8.37 9.00 -9.83
N ALA A 65 -7.81 8.95 -11.04
CA ALA A 65 -7.55 10.13 -11.87
C ALA A 65 -8.83 10.94 -12.21
N ASN A 66 -10.02 10.35 -12.07
CA ASN A 66 -11.30 11.02 -12.29
C ASN A 66 -11.88 11.63 -11.01
N GLY A 67 -11.15 11.61 -9.89
CA GLY A 67 -11.59 12.15 -8.61
C GLY A 67 -12.55 11.23 -7.84
N ARG A 68 -12.73 9.97 -8.24
CA ARG A 68 -13.63 9.03 -7.58
C ARG A 68 -12.91 8.27 -6.47
N VAL A 69 -13.58 8.04 -5.34
CA VAL A 69 -13.08 7.14 -4.30
C VAL A 69 -13.20 5.70 -4.81
N VAL A 70 -12.07 4.99 -4.84
CA VAL A 70 -11.96 3.64 -5.40
C VAL A 70 -11.47 2.61 -4.39
N GLY A 71 -11.08 3.05 -3.19
CA GLY A 71 -10.57 2.17 -2.16
C GLY A 71 -10.24 2.93 -0.89
N GLU A 72 -9.77 2.19 0.10
CA GLU A 72 -9.29 2.71 1.37
C GLU A 72 -8.03 1.97 1.80
N THR A 73 -7.17 2.67 2.55
CA THR A 73 -6.02 2.05 3.20
C THR A 73 -6.44 1.20 4.41
N GLY A 74 -5.51 0.39 4.90
CA GLY A 74 -5.64 -0.33 6.15
C GLY A 74 -5.87 0.62 7.32
N ARG A 75 -6.61 0.11 8.33
CA ARG A 75 -6.93 0.85 9.55
C ARG A 75 -5.68 1.03 10.41
N CYS A 76 -5.50 2.21 10.99
CA CYS A 76 -4.46 2.47 11.98
C CYS A 76 -5.06 3.06 13.28
N LYS A 77 -4.47 2.74 14.44
CA LYS A 77 -4.88 3.32 15.75
C LYS A 77 -3.94 4.45 16.13
N GLY A 78 -4.51 5.61 16.48
CA GLY A 78 -3.76 6.77 16.98
C GLY A 78 -3.10 7.58 15.86
N ASN A 79 -1.88 7.21 15.51
CA ASN A 79 -1.07 7.86 14.48
C ASN A 79 -0.63 6.74 13.54
N CYS A 80 -0.84 6.85 12.23
CA CYS A 80 -0.32 5.82 11.32
C CYS A 80 1.20 6.03 11.19
N ASP A 81 1.97 5.75 12.24
CA ASP A 81 3.41 5.99 12.27
C ASP A 81 4.18 5.08 11.29
N ALA A 82 3.54 4.02 10.79
CA ALA A 82 3.92 3.32 9.58
C ALA A 82 3.18 3.90 8.36
N GLY A 83 3.37 5.20 8.09
CA GLY A 83 2.96 5.81 6.83
C GLY A 83 1.49 6.20 6.69
N ALA A 84 0.96 7.01 7.62
CA ALA A 84 -0.08 7.99 7.30
C ALA A 84 0.58 8.83 6.22
N SER A 85 0.26 8.47 4.99
CA SER A 85 0.83 9.14 3.85
C SER A 85 0.30 10.56 3.92
N GLU A 86 1.15 11.55 3.76
CA GLU A 86 0.62 12.88 3.44
C GLU A 86 -0.31 12.74 2.23
N SER A 87 -1.32 13.60 2.12
CA SER A 87 -2.13 13.58 0.92
C SER A 87 -1.25 13.77 -0.32
N GLY A 88 -1.42 12.90 -1.31
CA GLY A 88 -0.44 12.82 -2.39
C GLY A 88 -0.68 11.66 -3.34
N GLU A 89 0.15 11.56 -4.37
CA GLU A 89 0.09 10.48 -5.35
C GLU A 89 1.13 9.39 -5.04
N TYR A 90 0.65 8.17 -4.80
CA TYR A 90 1.47 7.04 -4.42
C TYR A 90 1.38 5.90 -5.43
N GLU A 91 2.44 5.10 -5.50
CA GLU A 91 2.44 3.82 -6.20
C GLU A 91 1.80 2.76 -5.30
N PHE A 92 0.93 1.96 -5.90
CA PHE A 92 0.35 0.78 -5.30
C PHE A 92 0.81 -0.44 -6.08
N VAL A 93 1.20 -1.51 -5.39
CA VAL A 93 1.63 -2.78 -5.96
C VAL A 93 0.67 -3.88 -5.51
N VAL A 94 0.01 -4.55 -6.45
CA VAL A 94 -0.93 -5.64 -6.14
C VAL A 94 -0.17 -6.86 -5.62
N ILE A 95 -0.66 -7.41 -4.52
CA ILE A 95 -0.12 -8.63 -3.93
C ILE A 95 -1.14 -9.77 -3.87
N ALA A 96 -2.44 -9.45 -3.94
CA ALA A 96 -3.50 -10.45 -4.00
C ALA A 96 -4.78 -9.85 -4.56
N ASP A 97 -5.69 -10.72 -5.01
CA ASP A 97 -7.09 -10.42 -5.14
C ASP A 97 -7.84 -10.89 -3.88
N ASN A 98 -8.88 -10.15 -3.50
CA ASN A 98 -9.86 -10.61 -2.55
C ASN A 98 -10.93 -11.37 -3.33
N THR A 99 -11.04 -12.68 -3.08
CA THR A 99 -12.19 -13.49 -3.49
C THR A 99 -13.39 -13.19 -2.60
N ALA A 100 -14.02 -12.05 -2.85
CA ALA A 100 -15.28 -11.73 -2.20
C ALA A 100 -16.37 -12.64 -2.78
N PRO A 101 -17.38 -13.06 -1.99
CA PRO A 101 -18.54 -13.75 -2.54
C PRO A 101 -19.14 -12.98 -3.72
N PRO A 102 -19.82 -13.64 -4.68
CA PRO A 102 -20.23 -13.02 -5.95
C PRO A 102 -21.07 -11.74 -5.81
N GLU A 103 -21.76 -11.59 -4.69
CA GLU A 103 -22.60 -10.45 -4.35
C GLU A 103 -21.82 -9.19 -3.88
N PHE A 104 -20.52 -9.32 -3.60
CA PHE A 104 -19.67 -8.22 -3.17
C PHE A 104 -18.72 -7.77 -4.27
N GLU A 105 -18.43 -6.48 -4.30
CA GLU A 105 -17.42 -5.93 -5.19
C GLU A 105 -16.04 -6.54 -4.87
N LYS A 106 -15.43 -7.18 -5.88
CA LYS A 106 -14.06 -7.69 -5.76
C LYS A 106 -13.08 -6.55 -5.58
N LYS A 107 -12.08 -6.78 -4.73
CA LYS A 107 -11.04 -5.80 -4.44
C LYS A 107 -9.66 -6.39 -4.70
N MET A 108 -8.77 -5.56 -5.22
CA MET A 108 -7.34 -5.78 -5.24
C MET A 108 -6.77 -5.42 -3.88
N VAL A 109 -6.02 -6.34 -3.27
CA VAL A 109 -5.20 -6.07 -2.10
C VAL A 109 -3.84 -5.61 -2.59
N ALA A 110 -3.48 -4.37 -2.28
CA ALA A 110 -2.26 -3.74 -2.75
C ALA A 110 -1.45 -3.15 -1.61
N LEU A 111 -0.13 -3.13 -1.78
CA LEU A 111 0.78 -2.38 -0.93
C LEU A 111 0.90 -0.96 -1.47
N GLN A 112 0.67 0.03 -0.63
CA GLN A 112 1.11 1.38 -0.91
C GLN A 112 2.62 1.45 -0.64
N VAL A 113 3.40 1.94 -1.60
CA VAL A 113 4.86 1.92 -1.51
C VAL A 113 5.47 3.29 -1.80
N ALA A 114 6.65 3.52 -1.23
CA ALA A 114 7.63 4.50 -1.70
C ALA A 114 8.91 3.77 -2.10
N ARG A 115 9.80 4.47 -2.81
CA ARG A 115 11.06 3.91 -3.31
C ARG A 115 12.25 4.64 -2.73
N ARG A 116 13.25 3.87 -2.31
CA ARG A 116 14.59 4.38 -1.95
C ARG A 116 15.35 4.80 -3.21
N HIS A 117 16.54 5.38 -3.02
CA HIS A 117 17.42 5.79 -4.11
C HIS A 117 17.86 4.64 -5.02
N ASP A 118 17.99 3.41 -4.48
CA ASP A 118 18.32 2.18 -5.22
C ASP A 118 17.12 1.54 -5.95
N ARG A 119 15.96 2.23 -5.93
CA ARG A 119 14.66 1.82 -6.47
C ARG A 119 13.98 0.64 -5.76
N VAL A 120 14.54 0.14 -4.66
CA VAL A 120 13.84 -0.81 -3.80
C VAL A 120 12.61 -0.12 -3.20
N ALA A 121 11.47 -0.77 -3.36
CA ALA A 121 10.22 -0.34 -2.76
C ALA A 121 10.21 -0.73 -1.28
N TYR A 122 9.63 0.13 -0.44
CA TYR A 122 9.30 -0.21 0.94
C TYR A 122 7.82 0.07 1.19
N ARG A 123 7.22 -0.73 2.06
CA ARG A 123 5.79 -0.65 2.37
C ARG A 123 5.52 0.56 3.26
N ILE A 124 4.64 1.44 2.78
CA ILE A 124 3.97 2.47 3.58
C ILE A 124 2.75 1.83 4.25
N ASN A 125 1.77 1.39 3.47
CA ASN A 125 0.51 0.85 4.00
C ASN A 125 0.01 -0.35 3.16
N ILE A 126 -1.07 -0.98 3.58
CA ILE A 126 -1.86 -1.91 2.79
C ILE A 126 -3.16 -1.23 2.38
N ALA A 127 -3.74 -1.63 1.26
CA ALA A 127 -4.96 -1.04 0.73
C ALA A 127 -5.85 -2.08 0.08
N ALA A 128 -7.15 -1.78 0.08
CA ALA A 128 -8.14 -2.51 -0.69
C ALA A 128 -8.76 -1.56 -1.73
N ILE A 129 -8.57 -1.86 -3.01
CA ILE A 129 -8.99 -1.03 -4.14
C ILE A 129 -9.95 -1.84 -5.01
N SER A 130 -11.03 -1.24 -5.49
CA SER A 130 -11.97 -1.90 -6.42
C SER A 130 -11.25 -2.50 -7.63
N GLN A 131 -11.49 -3.79 -7.91
CA GLN A 131 -10.89 -4.47 -9.06
C GLN A 131 -11.28 -3.81 -10.38
N ALA A 132 -12.57 -3.50 -10.57
CA ALA A 132 -13.06 -2.85 -11.78
C ALA A 132 -12.47 -1.45 -11.99
N ARG A 133 -11.99 -0.80 -10.92
CA ARG A 133 -11.29 0.48 -10.98
C ARG A 133 -9.81 0.29 -11.25
N TRP A 134 -9.19 -0.72 -10.64
CA TRP A 134 -7.81 -1.10 -10.91
C TRP A 134 -7.58 -1.44 -12.39
N GLU A 135 -8.47 -2.24 -12.98
CA GLU A 135 -8.41 -2.63 -14.40
C GLU A 135 -8.55 -1.44 -15.37
N LYS A 136 -9.05 -0.30 -14.89
CA LYS A 136 -9.16 0.95 -15.65
C LYS A 136 -8.03 1.93 -15.36
N ALA A 137 -7.18 1.63 -14.38
CA ALA A 137 -6.01 2.44 -14.09
C ALA A 137 -4.92 2.19 -15.13
N ASN A 138 -3.98 3.12 -15.25
CA ASN A 138 -2.79 2.91 -16.07
C ASN A 138 -1.82 1.99 -15.31
N THR A 139 -1.92 0.69 -15.56
CA THR A 139 -1.13 -0.33 -14.86
C THR A 139 0.20 -0.58 -15.56
N THR A 140 1.24 -0.85 -14.76
CA THR A 140 2.54 -1.32 -15.24
C THR A 140 2.87 -2.66 -14.59
N HIS A 141 3.17 -3.66 -15.41
CA HIS A 141 3.64 -4.97 -14.94
C HIS A 141 5.17 -4.99 -14.89
N GLY A 142 5.76 -5.37 -13.76
CA GLY A 142 7.21 -5.35 -13.62
C GLY A 142 7.73 -6.16 -12.45
N LEU A 143 9.04 -6.40 -12.45
CA LEU A 143 9.74 -6.99 -11.31
C LEU A 143 9.84 -5.93 -10.22
N ILE A 144 9.26 -6.22 -9.05
CA ILE A 144 9.31 -5.39 -7.85
C ILE A 144 10.36 -5.95 -6.91
N ALA A 145 11.27 -5.10 -6.46
CA ALA A 145 12.15 -5.37 -5.33
C ALA A 145 11.54 -4.70 -4.09
N LEU A 146 11.08 -5.48 -3.11
CA LEU A 146 10.48 -4.99 -1.88
C LEU A 146 11.43 -5.27 -0.71
N GLY A 147 11.73 -4.26 0.10
CA GLY A 147 12.58 -4.38 1.28
C GLY A 147 12.10 -3.51 2.45
N SER A 148 12.98 -3.35 3.44
CA SER A 148 12.76 -2.46 4.58
C SER A 148 12.96 -0.99 4.19
N GLU A 149 12.35 -0.10 4.97
CA GLU A 149 12.52 1.36 4.80
C GLU A 149 13.96 1.79 5.06
N ALA A 150 14.65 1.13 6.00
CA ALA A 150 16.01 1.49 6.38
C ALA A 150 16.94 1.53 5.17
N ASP A 151 17.68 2.62 5.03
CA ASP A 151 18.82 2.67 4.13
C ASP A 151 19.84 1.64 4.60
N ILE A 152 20.26 0.76 3.70
CA ILE A 152 21.47 -0.04 3.94
C ILE A 152 22.62 0.96 3.84
N THR A 153 23.13 1.38 4.99
CA THR A 153 24.32 2.23 5.12
C THR A 153 25.57 1.54 4.62
#